data_AF-X1LFY3-F1
#
_entry.id   AF-X1LFY3-F1
#
_cell.length_a   1.000
_cell.length_b   1.000
_cell.length_c   1.000
_cell.angle_alpha   90.00
_cell.angle_beta   90.00
_cell.angle_gamma   90.00
#
_symmetry.space_group_name_H-M   'P 1'
#
loop_
_entity.id
_entity.type
_entity.pdbx_description
1 polymer ?
#
loop_
_entity_poly.entity_id
_entity_poly.type
_entity_poly.pdbx_seq_one_letter_code
_entity_poly.pdbx_strand_id
1 'polypeptide(L)'
;MTNTDRSKFIFPVGYHKFHKKQVFNFQLNRWYSLGYARFEDIKEVSHKVKSFKDWKTEMVKLAEKAESENRLMNAAFYYRASEFYMLQDNFEKKQMYNKFIDLFYKAFKNDNIEQFEVPYKEAFLPAMKVSPKGDKKKGIIVMHGGFDSFIEEFYSWIRYFSDHGYEVIAFEG
;
A
#
# COMPACT_ATOMS: atom_id res chain seq x y z
N MET A 1 19.56 -22.34 -17.97
CA MET A 1 20.00 -21.01 -17.48
C MET A 1 18.77 -20.26 -17.03
N THR A 2 18.87 -19.70 -15.83
CA THR A 2 17.86 -19.24 -14.86
C THR A 2 16.65 -18.48 -15.41
N ASN A 3 15.45 -19.03 -15.24
CA ASN A 3 14.21 -18.24 -15.25
C ASN A 3 14.07 -17.61 -13.87
N THR A 4 14.81 -16.51 -13.64
CA THR A 4 14.86 -15.79 -12.37
C THR A 4 13.49 -15.27 -11.97
N ASP A 5 13.08 -15.63 -10.77
CA ASP A 5 12.15 -14.92 -9.87
C ASP A 5 11.66 -13.57 -10.41
N ARG A 6 10.51 -13.57 -11.07
CA ARG A 6 9.78 -12.30 -11.26
C ARG A 6 9.11 -11.99 -9.92
N SER A 7 9.46 -10.83 -9.36
CA SER A 7 8.75 -10.30 -8.20
C SER A 7 7.24 -10.28 -8.46
N LYS A 8 6.45 -10.55 -7.42
CA LYS A 8 4.97 -10.56 -7.47
C LYS A 8 4.39 -9.21 -7.92
N PHE A 9 5.16 -8.13 -7.80
CA PHE A 9 4.73 -6.77 -8.14
C PHE A 9 5.34 -6.28 -9.45
N ILE A 10 4.50 -5.59 -10.23
CA ILE A 10 4.92 -4.78 -11.37
C ILE A 10 4.91 -3.32 -10.89
N PHE A 11 6.03 -2.62 -11.09
CA PHE A 11 6.14 -1.19 -10.80
C PHE A 11 5.95 -0.40 -12.11
N PRO A 12 4.80 0.26 -12.31
CA PRO A 12 4.57 1.02 -13.52
C PRO A 12 5.58 2.16 -13.67
N VAL A 13 6.07 2.35 -14.90
CA VAL A 13 7.04 3.40 -15.22
C VAL A 13 6.30 4.68 -15.62
N GLY A 14 6.70 5.79 -15.01
CA GLY A 14 6.26 7.12 -15.39
C GLY A 14 5.41 7.83 -14.34
N TYR A 15 5.19 9.12 -14.58
CA TYR A 15 4.31 9.97 -13.79
C TYR A 15 3.25 10.56 -14.72
N HIS A 16 2.00 10.22 -14.48
CA HIS A 16 0.90 10.50 -15.38
C HIS A 16 0.12 11.74 -14.94
N LYS A 17 -0.39 12.48 -15.91
CA LYS A 17 -1.26 13.64 -15.68
C LYS A 17 -2.72 13.20 -15.53
N PHE A 18 -3.02 12.44 -14.49
CA PHE A 18 -4.38 12.00 -14.17
C PHE A 18 -5.28 13.17 -13.77
N HIS A 19 -4.76 14.13 -13.02
CA HIS A 19 -5.55 15.24 -12.46
C HIS A 19 -4.85 16.60 -12.61
N LYS A 20 -5.62 17.68 -12.75
CA LYS A 20 -5.09 19.05 -12.93
C LYS A 20 -4.51 19.64 -11.63
N LYS A 21 -5.14 19.38 -10.49
CA LYS A 21 -4.64 19.77 -9.16
C LYS A 21 -3.58 18.77 -8.69
N GLN A 22 -2.41 19.27 -8.31
CA GLN A 22 -1.24 18.48 -7.94
C GLN A 22 -1.50 17.55 -6.75
N VAL A 23 -2.26 18.00 -5.76
CA VAL A 23 -2.60 17.22 -4.56
C VAL A 23 -3.21 15.86 -4.92
N PHE A 24 -4.23 15.85 -5.79
CA PHE A 24 -4.84 14.62 -6.27
C PHE A 24 -3.94 13.87 -7.27
N ASN A 25 -3.27 14.59 -8.17
CA ASN A 25 -2.43 13.95 -9.18
C ASN A 25 -1.30 13.13 -8.56
N PHE A 26 -0.68 13.66 -7.52
CA PHE A 26 0.37 12.98 -6.78
C PHE A 26 -0.14 11.70 -6.12
N GLN A 27 -1.24 11.76 -5.39
CA GLN A 27 -1.77 10.57 -4.72
C GLN A 27 -2.26 9.50 -5.70
N LEU A 28 -2.89 9.88 -6.81
CA LEU A 28 -3.26 8.92 -7.86
C LEU A 28 -2.04 8.20 -8.45
N ASN A 29 -0.93 8.92 -8.65
CA ASN A 29 0.32 8.31 -9.09
C ASN A 29 0.97 7.45 -8.00
N ARG A 30 0.94 7.86 -6.72
CA ARG A 30 1.51 7.07 -5.60
C ARG A 30 1.01 5.62 -5.62
N TRP A 31 -0.32 5.44 -5.67
CA TRP A 31 -0.92 4.10 -5.67
C TRP A 31 -0.66 3.32 -6.94
N TYR A 32 -0.63 4.00 -8.09
CA TYR A 32 -0.35 3.39 -9.38
C TYR A 32 1.11 2.94 -9.48
N SER A 33 2.06 3.83 -9.22
CA SER A 33 3.50 3.59 -9.34
C SER A 33 4.02 2.52 -8.38
N LEU A 34 3.37 2.33 -7.22
CA LEU A 34 3.69 1.25 -6.28
C LEU A 34 3.07 -0.11 -6.64
N GLY A 35 2.32 -0.19 -7.74
CA GLY A 35 1.73 -1.42 -8.26
C GLY A 35 0.40 -1.82 -7.60
N TYR A 36 -0.23 -0.91 -6.85
CA TYR A 36 -1.43 -1.21 -6.07
C TYR A 36 -2.74 -0.76 -6.72
N ALA A 37 -2.68 0.20 -7.64
CA ALA A 37 -3.84 0.68 -8.38
C ALA A 37 -3.73 0.31 -9.86
N ARG A 38 -4.88 0.08 -10.50
CA ARG A 38 -4.94 -0.14 -11.95
C ARG A 38 -5.04 1.19 -12.69
N PHE A 39 -4.45 1.28 -13.87
CA PHE A 39 -4.46 2.53 -14.65
C PHE A 39 -5.88 2.95 -15.02
N GLU A 40 -6.72 1.99 -15.41
CA GLU A 40 -8.12 2.19 -15.77
C GLU A 40 -8.96 2.70 -14.59
N ASP A 41 -8.75 2.15 -13.40
CA ASP A 41 -9.43 2.56 -12.17
C ASP A 41 -9.07 4.02 -11.85
N ILE A 42 -7.78 4.35 -11.88
CA ILE A 42 -7.27 5.70 -11.62
C ILE A 42 -7.78 6.69 -12.66
N LYS A 43 -7.78 6.32 -13.95
CA LYS A 43 -8.31 7.16 -15.03
C LYS A 43 -9.82 7.42 -14.82
N GLU A 44 -10.59 6.40 -14.46
CA GLU A 44 -12.03 6.51 -14.20
C GLU A 44 -12.34 7.52 -13.09
N VAL A 45 -11.68 7.42 -11.94
CA VAL A 45 -11.94 8.30 -10.79
C VAL A 45 -11.36 9.70 -10.97
N SER A 46 -10.27 9.84 -11.74
CA SER A 46 -9.55 11.11 -11.89
C SER A 46 -10.44 12.27 -12.35
N HIS A 47 -11.41 12.02 -13.24
CA HIS A 47 -12.29 13.06 -13.76
C HIS A 47 -13.47 13.41 -12.83
N LYS A 48 -13.76 12.53 -11.86
CA LYS A 48 -14.89 12.67 -10.93
C LYS A 48 -14.50 13.47 -9.68
N VAL A 49 -13.23 13.42 -9.28
CA VAL A 49 -12.73 14.14 -8.11
C VAL A 49 -12.57 15.64 -8.39
N LYS A 50 -13.30 16.49 -7.68
CA LYS A 50 -13.14 17.96 -7.73
C LYS A 50 -12.78 18.55 -6.36
N SER A 51 -13.10 17.85 -5.29
CA SER A 51 -12.89 18.19 -3.88
C SER A 51 -12.43 16.99 -3.04
N PHE A 52 -12.01 17.21 -1.79
CA PHE A 52 -11.69 16.11 -0.86
C PHE A 52 -12.90 15.25 -0.52
N LYS A 53 -14.11 15.83 -0.53
CA LYS A 53 -15.36 15.07 -0.36
C LYS A 53 -15.55 14.09 -1.53
N ASP A 54 -15.36 14.57 -2.76
CA ASP A 54 -15.46 13.72 -3.96
C ASP A 54 -14.38 12.65 -3.95
N TRP A 55 -13.15 13.00 -3.55
CA TRP A 55 -12.06 12.03 -3.39
C TRP A 55 -12.48 10.86 -2.49
N LYS A 56 -12.94 11.16 -1.27
CA LYS A 56 -13.40 10.13 -0.34
C LYS A 56 -14.49 9.27 -0.98
N THR A 57 -15.54 9.89 -1.50
CA THR A 57 -16.68 9.18 -2.08
C THR A 57 -16.28 8.29 -3.25
N GLU A 58 -15.46 8.77 -4.17
CA GLU A 58 -15.07 8.00 -5.35
C GLU A 58 -14.05 6.92 -5.04
N MET A 59 -13.14 7.13 -4.08
CA MET A 59 -12.22 6.08 -3.62
C MET A 59 -12.93 4.95 -2.88
N VAL A 60 -13.94 5.27 -2.03
CA VAL A 60 -14.75 4.25 -1.36
C VAL A 60 -15.54 3.41 -2.37
N LYS A 61 -16.23 4.04 -3.32
CA LYS A 61 -16.94 3.31 -4.40
C LYS A 61 -16.00 2.39 -5.18
N LEU A 62 -14.80 2.88 -5.48
CA LEU A 62 -13.80 2.10 -6.20
C LEU A 62 -13.29 0.92 -5.35
N ALA A 63 -13.13 1.11 -4.04
CA ALA A 63 -12.78 0.06 -3.10
C ALA A 63 -13.87 -1.03 -3.03
N GLU A 64 -15.13 -0.64 -2.85
CA GLU A 64 -16.28 -1.56 -2.82
C GLU A 64 -16.42 -2.37 -4.12
N LYS A 65 -16.22 -1.71 -5.27
CA LYS A 65 -16.17 -2.39 -6.57
C LYS A 65 -15.02 -3.39 -6.66
N ALA A 66 -13.84 -3.02 -6.16
CA ALA A 66 -12.70 -3.94 -6.12
C ALA A 66 -12.93 -5.12 -5.18
N GLU A 67 -13.59 -4.91 -4.03
CA GLU A 67 -13.98 -6.00 -3.12
C GLU A 67 -14.96 -6.97 -3.78
N SER A 68 -16.00 -6.46 -4.45
CA SER A 68 -17.00 -7.31 -5.11
C SER A 68 -16.43 -8.11 -6.28
N GLU A 69 -15.38 -7.59 -6.92
CA GLU A 69 -14.58 -8.27 -7.95
C GLU A 69 -13.46 -9.16 -7.37
N ASN A 70 -13.40 -9.33 -6.04
CA ASN A 70 -12.37 -10.11 -5.32
C ASN A 70 -10.92 -9.63 -5.57
N ARG A 71 -10.73 -8.35 -5.91
CA ARG A 71 -9.43 -7.70 -6.10
C ARG A 71 -8.93 -7.09 -4.79
N LEU A 72 -8.70 -7.94 -3.80
CA LEU A 72 -8.46 -7.54 -2.40
C LEU A 72 -7.32 -6.54 -2.22
N MET A 73 -6.21 -6.70 -2.93
CA MET A 73 -5.09 -5.74 -2.89
C MET A 73 -5.53 -4.35 -3.39
N ASN A 74 -6.19 -4.27 -4.54
CA ASN A 74 -6.67 -2.99 -5.05
C ASN A 74 -7.67 -2.37 -4.08
N ALA A 75 -8.61 -3.17 -3.56
CA ALA A 75 -9.59 -2.71 -2.58
C ALA A 75 -8.94 -2.11 -1.33
N ALA A 76 -7.95 -2.80 -0.75
CA ALA A 76 -7.20 -2.30 0.40
C ALA A 76 -6.62 -0.90 0.10
N PHE A 77 -5.90 -0.76 -1.01
CA PHE A 77 -5.26 0.51 -1.35
C PHE A 77 -6.23 1.61 -1.78
N TYR A 78 -7.44 1.27 -2.25
CA TYR A 78 -8.50 2.25 -2.47
C TYR A 78 -9.14 2.72 -1.16
N TYR A 79 -9.27 1.86 -0.14
CA TYR A 79 -9.61 2.33 1.21
C TYR A 79 -8.52 3.21 1.79
N ARG A 80 -7.24 2.82 1.64
CA ARG A 80 -6.10 3.65 2.05
C ARG A 80 -6.12 5.01 1.36
N ALA A 81 -6.39 5.04 0.07
CA ALA A 81 -6.52 6.27 -0.69
C ALA A 81 -7.65 7.13 -0.13
N SER A 82 -8.81 6.54 0.15
CA SER A 82 -9.96 7.27 0.70
C SER A 82 -9.65 7.90 2.06
N GLU A 83 -8.98 7.15 2.94
CA GLU A 83 -8.55 7.53 4.29
C GLU A 83 -7.55 8.70 4.26
N PHE A 84 -6.66 8.75 3.26
CA PHE A 84 -5.54 9.70 3.18
C PHE A 84 -5.96 11.17 3.35
N TYR A 85 -7.08 11.58 2.73
CA TYR A 85 -7.58 12.96 2.80
C TYR A 85 -8.68 13.18 3.83
N MET A 86 -8.96 12.19 4.69
CA MET A 86 -9.82 12.36 5.85
C MET A 86 -8.99 12.98 6.98
N LEU A 87 -8.85 14.31 6.98
CA LEU A 87 -7.93 15.02 7.89
C LEU A 87 -8.37 15.02 9.35
N GLN A 88 -9.68 14.84 9.61
CA GLN A 88 -10.20 14.73 10.97
C GLN A 88 -10.14 13.29 11.42
N ASP A 89 -9.55 13.07 12.59
CA ASP A 89 -9.61 11.77 13.24
C ASP A 89 -11.03 11.52 13.77
N ASN A 90 -11.78 10.73 13.01
CA ASN A 90 -13.18 10.44 13.27
C ASN A 90 -13.48 8.95 13.03
N PHE A 91 -14.67 8.53 13.44
CA PHE A 91 -15.09 7.14 13.31
C PHE A 91 -14.99 6.62 11.87
N GLU A 92 -15.33 7.45 10.88
CA GLU A 92 -15.28 7.08 9.47
C GLU A 92 -13.83 6.85 9.01
N LYS A 93 -12.87 7.70 9.41
CA LYS A 93 -11.44 7.53 9.10
C LYS A 93 -10.92 6.21 9.67
N LYS A 94 -11.26 5.93 10.93
CA LYS A 94 -10.93 4.65 11.58
C LYS A 94 -11.54 3.45 10.87
N GLN A 95 -12.76 3.56 10.34
CA GLN A 95 -13.36 2.50 9.53
C GLN A 95 -12.59 2.23 8.24
N MET A 96 -12.15 3.28 7.54
CA MET A 96 -11.36 3.14 6.31
C MET A 96 -9.99 2.53 6.59
N TYR A 97 -9.34 2.95 7.68
CA TYR A 97 -8.11 2.35 8.18
C TYR A 97 -8.29 0.85 8.47
N ASN A 98 -9.30 0.48 9.26
CA ASN A 98 -9.54 -0.92 9.61
C ASN A 98 -9.80 -1.79 8.36
N LYS A 99 -10.56 -1.26 7.39
CA LYS A 99 -10.80 -1.94 6.10
C LYS A 99 -9.51 -2.10 5.29
N PHE A 100 -8.66 -1.08 5.24
CA PHE A 100 -7.36 -1.17 4.59
C PHE A 100 -6.52 -2.29 5.19
N ILE A 101 -6.32 -2.28 6.52
CA ILE A 101 -5.50 -3.27 7.24
C ILE A 101 -6.05 -4.69 7.04
N ASP A 102 -7.35 -4.89 7.26
CA ASP A 102 -7.99 -6.21 7.11
C ASP A 102 -7.82 -6.77 5.69
N LEU A 103 -8.09 -5.96 4.66
CA LEU A 103 -7.98 -6.40 3.27
C LEU A 103 -6.51 -6.59 2.85
N PHE A 104 -5.59 -5.78 3.35
CA PHE A 104 -4.16 -5.94 3.09
C PHE A 104 -3.67 -7.30 3.58
N TYR A 105 -3.87 -7.62 4.86
CA TYR A 105 -3.41 -8.90 5.42
C TYR A 105 -4.17 -10.10 4.83
N LYS A 106 -5.42 -9.93 4.38
CA LYS A 106 -6.12 -10.96 3.59
C LYS A 106 -5.50 -11.17 2.21
N ALA A 107 -5.13 -10.09 1.50
CA ALA A 107 -4.54 -10.15 0.17
C ALA A 107 -3.16 -10.82 0.17
N PHE A 108 -2.40 -10.66 1.25
CA PHE A 108 -1.03 -11.16 1.39
C PHE A 108 -0.88 -12.26 2.45
N LYS A 109 -1.97 -12.91 2.85
CA LYS A 109 -1.96 -13.95 3.89
C LYS A 109 -0.99 -15.10 3.66
N ASN A 110 -0.66 -15.39 2.40
CA ASN A 110 0.23 -16.49 2.01
C ASN A 110 1.70 -16.06 1.88
N ASP A 111 2.00 -14.77 2.11
CA ASP A 111 3.34 -14.22 1.90
C ASP A 111 4.20 -14.29 3.17
N ASN A 112 3.73 -14.96 4.23
CA ASN A 112 4.41 -15.19 5.52
C ASN A 112 4.96 -13.90 6.15
N ILE A 113 4.14 -12.86 6.18
CA ILE A 113 4.47 -11.59 6.85
C ILE A 113 4.46 -11.82 8.37
N GLU A 114 5.60 -11.64 9.02
CA GLU A 114 5.69 -11.66 10.49
C GLU A 114 5.42 -10.26 11.02
N GLN A 115 4.32 -10.08 11.74
CA GLN A 115 4.00 -8.84 12.45
C GLN A 115 4.51 -8.93 13.89
N PHE A 116 5.16 -7.88 14.37
CA PHE A 116 5.69 -7.82 15.72
C PHE A 116 5.80 -6.36 16.19
N GLU A 117 6.08 -6.19 17.47
CA GLU A 117 6.22 -4.88 18.11
C GLU A 117 7.67 -4.68 18.56
N VAL A 118 8.24 -3.52 18.25
CA VAL A 118 9.57 -3.12 18.71
C VAL A 118 9.42 -2.23 19.95
N PRO A 119 9.94 -2.64 21.12
CA PRO A 119 9.92 -1.78 22.31
C PRO A 119 10.71 -0.48 22.07
N TYR A 120 10.10 0.66 22.37
CA TYR A 120 10.74 1.96 22.28
C TYR A 120 10.25 2.91 23.37
N LYS A 121 11.13 3.20 24.33
CA LYS A 121 10.79 3.95 25.56
C LYS A 121 9.62 3.28 26.30
N GLU A 122 8.53 4.00 26.51
CA GLU A 122 7.32 3.53 27.20
C GLU A 122 6.24 3.02 26.24
N ALA A 123 6.58 2.84 24.97
CA ALA A 123 5.65 2.44 23.92
C ALA A 123 6.25 1.33 23.02
N PHE A 124 5.47 0.94 22.03
CA PHE A 124 5.84 -0.07 21.04
C PHE A 124 5.63 0.49 19.63
N LEU A 125 6.55 0.19 18.72
CA LEU A 125 6.44 0.51 17.31
C LEU A 125 5.96 -0.74 16.55
N PRO A 126 4.82 -0.66 15.83
CA PRO A 126 4.42 -1.73 14.92
C PRO A 126 5.51 -1.99 13.87
N ALA A 127 5.80 -3.26 13.63
CA ALA A 127 6.80 -3.69 12.67
C ALA A 127 6.34 -4.92 11.89
N MET A 128 6.88 -5.07 10.68
CA MET A 128 6.74 -6.26 9.86
C MET A 128 8.09 -6.77 9.37
N LYS A 129 8.26 -8.09 9.33
CA LYS A 129 9.43 -8.76 8.78
C LYS A 129 9.01 -9.71 7.67
N VAL A 130 9.80 -9.71 6.59
CA VAL A 130 9.63 -10.64 5.47
C VAL A 130 10.97 -11.33 5.20
N SER A 131 10.98 -12.65 5.39
CA SER A 131 12.17 -13.49 5.22
C SER A 131 12.60 -13.58 3.76
N PRO A 132 13.92 -13.60 3.47
CA PRO A 132 14.44 -13.67 2.11
C PRO A 132 14.00 -14.96 1.41
N LYS A 133 13.81 -14.88 0.09
CA LYS A 133 13.67 -16.06 -0.75
C LYS A 133 15.03 -16.70 -1.04
N GLY A 134 15.10 -18.04 -0.96
CA GLY A 134 16.29 -18.84 -1.24
C GLY A 134 17.12 -19.18 0.01
N ASP A 135 18.13 -20.02 -0.16
CA ASP A 135 18.86 -20.65 0.95
C ASP A 135 19.89 -19.74 1.63
N LYS A 136 20.28 -18.63 0.98
CA LYS A 136 21.30 -17.71 1.49
C LYS A 136 20.76 -16.28 1.58
N LYS A 137 20.69 -15.78 2.81
CA LYS A 137 20.40 -14.38 3.12
C LYS A 137 21.56 -13.48 2.68
N LYS A 138 21.30 -12.53 1.78
CA LYS A 138 22.29 -11.55 1.28
C LYS A 138 22.58 -10.44 2.28
N GLY A 139 21.61 -10.11 3.13
CA GLY A 139 21.70 -9.03 4.11
C GLY A 139 20.35 -8.70 4.74
N ILE A 140 20.33 -7.65 5.55
CA ILE A 140 19.12 -7.08 6.16
C ILE A 140 18.93 -5.67 5.61
N ILE A 141 17.72 -5.35 5.17
CA ILE A 141 17.28 -4.00 4.85
C ILE A 141 16.30 -3.57 5.94
N VAL A 142 16.57 -2.43 6.57
CA VAL A 142 15.65 -1.77 7.48
C VAL A 142 14.94 -0.65 6.73
N MET A 143 13.61 -0.61 6.79
CA MET A 143 12.77 0.32 6.05
C MET A 143 11.79 1.02 7.00
N HIS A 144 11.53 2.30 6.77
CA HIS A 144 10.43 3.00 7.44
C HIS A 144 9.88 4.08 6.53
N GLY A 145 8.64 4.47 6.81
CA GLY A 145 7.95 5.54 6.13
C GLY A 145 8.30 6.94 6.63
N GLY A 146 7.63 7.93 6.05
CA GLY A 146 7.59 9.31 6.56
C GLY A 146 6.29 9.59 7.32
N PHE A 147 5.99 10.86 7.55
CA PHE A 147 4.85 11.32 8.36
C PHE A 147 3.47 10.84 7.86
N ASP A 148 3.29 10.68 6.54
CA ASP A 148 2.00 10.42 5.90
C ASP A 148 1.91 9.02 5.27
N SER A 149 2.60 8.03 5.84
CA SER A 149 2.63 6.66 5.33
C SER A 149 2.34 5.64 6.42
N PHE A 150 1.76 4.51 6.01
CA PHE A 150 1.77 3.26 6.78
C PHE A 150 2.81 2.29 6.22
N ILE A 151 3.37 1.41 7.05
CA ILE A 151 4.34 0.39 6.63
C ILE A 151 3.82 -0.51 5.51
N GLU A 152 2.52 -0.81 5.52
CA GLU A 152 1.85 -1.61 4.49
C GLU A 152 1.97 -0.98 3.10
N GLU A 153 2.12 0.34 3.00
CA GLU A 153 2.26 1.03 1.72
C GLU A 153 3.59 0.74 1.02
N PHE A 154 4.60 0.29 1.75
CA PHE A 154 5.90 -0.07 1.18
C PHE A 154 6.02 -1.56 0.89
N TYR A 155 4.95 -2.33 1.09
CA TYR A 155 4.99 -3.79 1.01
C TYR A 155 5.49 -4.32 -0.34
N SER A 156 5.21 -3.64 -1.46
CA SER A 156 5.68 -4.04 -2.77
C SER A 156 7.20 -3.97 -2.87
N TRP A 157 7.83 -2.95 -2.25
CA TRP A 157 9.28 -2.86 -2.12
C TRP A 157 9.84 -3.90 -1.15
N ILE A 158 9.20 -4.08 0.01
CA ILE A 158 9.58 -5.10 1.01
C ILE A 158 9.61 -6.49 0.33
N ARG A 159 8.53 -6.85 -0.37
CA ARG A 159 8.42 -8.12 -1.10
C ARG A 159 9.44 -8.20 -2.23
N TYR A 160 9.65 -7.13 -3.00
CA TYR A 160 10.65 -7.10 -4.06
C TYR A 160 12.05 -7.41 -3.54
N PHE A 161 12.53 -6.69 -2.52
CA PHE A 161 13.87 -6.96 -1.97
C PHE A 161 13.96 -8.36 -1.34
N SER A 162 12.88 -8.80 -0.70
CA SER A 162 12.81 -10.12 -0.10
C SER A 162 12.89 -11.25 -1.15
N ASP A 163 12.21 -11.09 -2.28
CA ASP A 163 12.32 -12.00 -3.44
C ASP A 163 13.75 -12.05 -3.99
N HIS A 164 14.53 -10.98 -3.78
CA HIS A 164 15.93 -10.88 -4.23
C HIS A 164 16.94 -11.28 -3.14
N GLY A 165 16.50 -11.94 -2.07
CA GLY A 165 17.37 -12.58 -1.08
C GLY A 165 17.75 -11.71 0.12
N TYR A 166 17.07 -10.57 0.34
CA TYR A 166 17.24 -9.75 1.54
C TYR A 166 16.19 -10.10 2.60
N GLU A 167 16.57 -10.13 3.87
CA GLU A 167 15.57 -9.99 4.92
C GLU A 167 15.18 -8.52 5.00
N VAL A 168 13.89 -8.23 5.04
CA VAL A 168 13.41 -6.86 5.17
C VAL A 168 12.66 -6.72 6.47
N ILE A 169 13.04 -5.73 7.27
CA ILE A 169 12.37 -5.34 8.51
C ILE A 169 11.85 -3.92 8.29
N ALA A 170 10.54 -3.74 8.33
CA ALA A 170 9.89 -2.43 8.24
C ALA A 170 9.19 -2.08 9.54
N PHE A 171 9.17 -0.81 9.92
CA PHE A 171 8.52 -0.33 11.15
C PHE A 171 7.88 1.05 10.97
N GLU A 172 6.85 1.32 11.78
CA GLU A 172 6.18 2.63 11.84
C GLU A 172 7.06 3.63 12.59
N GLY A 173 7.20 4.84 12.03
CA GLY A 173 8.11 5.90 12.51
C GLY A 173 7.45 6.99 13.33
#